data_AF-A0A7K2Y8X1-F1
#
_entry.id   AF-A0A7K2Y8X1-F1
#
_cell.length_a   1.000
_cell.length_b   1.000
_cell.length_c   1.000
_cell.angle_alpha   90.00
_cell.angle_beta   90.00
_cell.angle_gamma   90.00
#
_symmetry.space_group_name_H-M   'P 1'
#
loop_
_entity.id
_entity.type
_entity.pdbx_description
1 polymer ?
#
loop_
_entity_poly.entity_id
_entity_poly.type
_entity_poly.pdbx_seq_one_letter_code
_entity_poly.pdbx_strand_id
1 'polypeptide(L)'
;MTNTPAAPVPFSRIKIRTGALVFCGDDVALIRRDRADSTHYTPPGGNVEHGEDLTRALARELAEELGLDTAAAEGGDLMWVVDQRVTRPGTTPPPRKLHLIYRFHISPGIRATLAEQELDELPDGSHEVGVIEWIDYRNTAELPIFPPIGPALAALADPHAAVTDTALDAVTDANYTWV
;
A
#
# COMPACT_ATOMS: atom_id res chain seq x y z
N MET A 1 -38.26 -10.30 -25.06
CA MET A 1 -37.94 -9.52 -23.85
C MET A 1 -36.50 -9.05 -23.98
N THR A 2 -36.29 -7.77 -24.25
CA THR A 2 -34.96 -7.17 -24.31
C THR A 2 -34.43 -7.09 -22.89
N ASN A 3 -33.40 -7.87 -22.58
CA ASN A 3 -32.73 -7.83 -21.28
C ASN A 3 -31.92 -6.52 -21.24
N THR A 4 -32.48 -5.46 -20.68
CA THR A 4 -31.72 -4.23 -20.44
C THR A 4 -30.59 -4.58 -19.48
N PRO A 5 -29.30 -4.36 -19.85
CA PRO A 5 -28.20 -4.62 -18.93
C PRO A 5 -28.40 -3.77 -17.67
N ALA A 6 -28.37 -4.43 -16.51
CA ALA A 6 -28.49 -3.75 -15.23
C ALA A 6 -27.42 -2.66 -15.12
N ALA A 7 -27.79 -1.50 -14.55
CA ALA A 7 -26.84 -0.43 -14.31
C ALA A 7 -25.67 -0.97 -13.45
N PRO A 8 -24.42 -0.66 -13.80
CA PRO A 8 -23.29 -1.30 -13.16
C PRO A 8 -23.18 -0.82 -11.70
N VAL A 9 -23.12 -1.77 -10.77
CA VAL A 9 -23.23 -1.53 -9.33
C VAL A 9 -21.84 -1.21 -8.74
N PRO A 10 -21.65 -0.09 -8.01
CA PRO A 10 -20.41 0.22 -7.31
C PRO A 10 -19.99 -0.92 -6.39
N PHE A 11 -18.67 -1.13 -6.27
CA PHE A 11 -18.05 -2.11 -5.38
C PHE A 11 -18.39 -3.58 -5.66
N SER A 12 -19.07 -3.88 -6.79
CA SER A 12 -19.40 -5.25 -7.23
C SER A 12 -18.20 -6.08 -7.67
N ARG A 13 -17.07 -5.43 -7.96
CA ARG A 13 -15.79 -6.07 -8.27
C ARG A 13 -14.82 -5.87 -7.11
N ILE A 14 -14.12 -6.93 -6.73
CA ILE A 14 -13.07 -6.88 -5.72
C ILE A 14 -11.73 -6.82 -6.45
N LYS A 15 -10.89 -5.85 -6.09
CA LYS A 15 -9.47 -5.82 -6.42
C LYS A 15 -8.67 -6.11 -5.17
N ILE A 16 -7.65 -6.95 -5.29
CA ILE A 16 -6.72 -7.23 -4.20
C ILE A 16 -5.47 -6.40 -4.44
N ARG A 17 -5.00 -5.75 -3.39
CA ARG A 17 -3.71 -5.06 -3.35
C ARG A 17 -2.87 -5.66 -2.25
N THR A 18 -1.58 -5.68 -2.48
CA THR A 18 -0.58 -6.10 -1.51
C THR A 18 0.39 -4.95 -1.30
N GLY A 19 0.80 -4.73 -0.05
CA GLY A 19 1.78 -3.73 0.29
C GLY A 19 2.59 -4.15 1.50
N ALA A 20 3.72 -3.50 1.72
CA ALA A 20 4.66 -3.88 2.77
C ALA A 20 5.11 -2.70 3.63
N LEU A 21 5.21 -2.95 4.93
CA LEU A 21 5.96 -2.14 5.88
C LEU A 21 7.35 -2.76 6.00
N VAL A 22 8.31 -2.18 5.28
CA VAL A 22 9.72 -2.62 5.31
C VAL A 22 10.46 -1.81 6.36
N PHE A 23 10.84 -2.46 7.46
CA PHE A 23 11.55 -1.84 8.56
C PHE A 23 13.07 -2.03 8.45
N CYS A 24 13.81 -1.00 8.84
CA CYS A 24 15.24 -1.06 9.12
C CYS A 24 15.50 -0.39 10.48
N GLY A 25 15.51 -1.18 11.55
CA GLY A 25 15.40 -0.63 12.91
C GLY A 25 13.99 -0.08 13.14
N ASP A 26 13.89 1.15 13.65
CA ASP A 26 12.62 1.85 13.86
C ASP A 26 12.12 2.61 12.61
N ASP A 27 12.95 2.75 11.58
CA ASP A 27 12.52 3.40 10.35
C ASP A 27 11.74 2.44 9.45
N VAL A 28 10.64 2.91 8.88
CA VAL A 28 9.84 2.22 7.85
C VAL A 28 9.96 2.95 6.51
N ALA A 29 10.11 2.20 5.42
CA ALA A 29 10.11 2.75 4.07
C ALA A 29 8.69 3.07 3.59
N LEU A 30 8.47 4.30 3.14
CA LEU A 30 7.23 4.75 2.49
C LEU A 30 7.56 5.48 1.19
N ILE A 31 6.72 5.29 0.17
CA ILE A 31 6.81 6.04 -1.08
C ILE A 31 6.08 7.36 -0.90
N ARG A 32 6.81 8.46 -0.93
CA ARG A 32 6.28 9.82 -0.93
C ARG A 32 6.05 10.30 -2.35
N ARG A 33 4.87 10.86 -2.62
CA ARG A 33 4.57 11.58 -3.86
C ARG A 33 4.04 12.97 -3.52
N ASP A 34 4.70 13.99 -4.06
CA ASP A 34 4.28 15.39 -3.94
C ASP A 34 3.47 15.77 -5.20
N ARG A 35 2.26 16.28 -5.00
CA ARG A 35 1.39 16.89 -6.01
C ARG A 35 1.25 18.38 -5.72
N ALA A 36 0.70 19.13 -6.68
CA ALA A 36 0.63 20.59 -6.63
C ALA A 36 0.12 21.15 -5.29
N ASP A 37 -0.87 20.50 -4.67
CA ASP A 37 -1.51 20.96 -3.42
C ASP A 37 -1.49 19.91 -2.30
N SER A 38 -0.79 18.78 -2.46
CA SER A 38 -0.83 17.69 -1.48
C SER A 38 0.38 16.77 -1.55
N THR A 39 0.82 16.31 -0.38
CA THR A 39 1.80 15.21 -0.24
C THR A 39 1.05 13.97 0.21
N HIS A 40 1.35 12.83 -0.40
CA HIS A 40 0.78 11.55 -0.02
C HIS A 40 1.87 10.50 0.15
N TYR A 41 1.65 9.59 1.10
CA TYR A 41 2.53 8.46 1.34
C TYR A 41 1.79 7.15 1.05
N THR A 42 2.49 6.17 0.50
CA THR A 42 1.97 4.81 0.33
C THR A 42 3.03 3.80 0.78
N PRO A 43 2.65 2.69 1.41
CA PRO A 43 3.53 1.52 1.49
C PRO A 43 3.91 1.06 0.08
N PRO A 44 5.15 0.62 -0.15
CA PRO A 44 5.52 -0.09 -1.37
C PRO A 44 4.60 -1.28 -1.62
N GLY A 45 4.12 -1.43 -2.85
CA GLY A 45 3.23 -2.48 -3.29
C GLY A 45 2.12 -2.06 -4.26
N GLY A 46 1.57 -3.05 -4.97
CA GLY A 46 0.64 -2.81 -6.06
C GLY A 46 -0.57 -3.73 -6.10
N ASN A 47 -1.11 -3.88 -7.31
CA ASN A 47 -2.26 -4.75 -7.53
C ASN A 47 -1.79 -6.18 -7.71
N VAL A 48 -2.56 -7.13 -7.17
CA VAL A 48 -2.36 -8.54 -7.49
C VAL A 48 -2.93 -8.80 -8.89
N GLU A 49 -2.13 -9.41 -9.76
CA GLU A 49 -2.57 -9.77 -11.11
C GLU A 49 -3.54 -10.97 -11.10
N HIS A 50 -4.22 -11.20 -12.23
CA HIS A 50 -5.18 -12.30 -12.33
C HIS A 50 -4.47 -13.65 -12.26
N GLY A 51 -4.76 -14.43 -11.21
CA GLY A 51 -4.15 -15.74 -11.00
C GLY A 51 -2.77 -15.70 -10.34
N GLU A 52 -2.30 -14.51 -9.94
CA GLU A 52 -1.04 -14.34 -9.21
C GLU A 52 -1.23 -14.65 -7.71
N ASP A 53 -0.28 -15.38 -7.13
CA ASP A 53 -0.25 -15.63 -5.68
C ASP A 53 0.05 -14.32 -4.93
N LEU A 54 -0.60 -14.07 -3.80
CA LEU A 54 -0.46 -12.82 -3.03
C LEU A 54 0.99 -12.48 -2.67
N THR A 55 1.74 -13.48 -2.20
CA THR A 55 3.15 -13.31 -1.82
C THR A 55 4.06 -13.14 -3.03
N ARG A 56 3.70 -13.69 -4.19
CA ARG A 56 4.42 -13.45 -5.45
C ARG A 56 4.20 -12.05 -5.97
N ALA A 57 2.96 -11.56 -5.95
CA ALA A 57 2.64 -10.18 -6.28
C ALA A 57 3.44 -9.22 -5.39
N LEU A 58 3.47 -9.47 -4.08
CA LEU A 58 4.23 -8.65 -3.15
C LEU A 58 5.74 -8.65 -3.46
N ALA A 59 6.31 -9.83 -3.72
CA ALA A 59 7.73 -9.94 -4.03
C ALA A 59 8.09 -9.24 -5.35
N ARG A 60 7.22 -9.35 -6.37
CA ARG A 60 7.38 -8.62 -7.65
C ARG A 60 7.38 -7.11 -7.41
N GLU A 61 6.36 -6.59 -6.72
CA GLU A 61 6.22 -5.16 -6.47
C GLU A 61 7.39 -4.61 -5.63
N LEU A 62 7.83 -5.32 -4.59
CA LEU A 62 9.00 -4.91 -3.80
C LEU A 62 10.31 -4.94 -4.59
N ALA A 63 10.45 -5.87 -5.53
CA ALA A 63 11.59 -5.90 -6.44
C ALA A 63 11.54 -4.74 -7.46
N GLU A 64 10.37 -4.41 -7.98
CA GLU A 64 10.14 -3.33 -8.95
C GLU A 64 10.34 -1.94 -8.32
N GLU A 65 9.74 -1.69 -7.16
CA GLU A 65 9.70 -0.35 -6.54
C GLU A 65 10.92 -0.06 -5.65
N LEU A 66 11.47 -1.06 -4.97
CA LEU A 66 12.60 -0.89 -4.04
C LEU A 66 13.89 -1.58 -4.47
N GLY A 67 13.83 -2.48 -5.46
CA GLY A 67 14.94 -3.40 -5.72
C GLY A 67 15.14 -4.43 -4.60
N LEU A 68 14.13 -4.68 -3.76
CA LEU A 68 14.23 -5.60 -2.61
C LEU A 68 13.92 -7.04 -3.03
N ASP A 69 14.90 -7.94 -2.86
CA ASP A 69 14.63 -9.38 -2.84
C ASP A 69 14.10 -9.78 -1.45
N THR A 70 12.85 -10.25 -1.41
CA THR A 70 12.20 -10.73 -0.17
C THR A 70 12.97 -11.86 0.52
N ALA A 71 13.80 -12.64 -0.19
CA ALA A 71 14.64 -13.67 0.41
C ALA A 71 15.80 -13.11 1.25
N ALA A 72 16.15 -11.83 1.05
CA ALA A 72 17.14 -11.12 1.84
C ALA A 72 16.53 -10.39 3.07
N ALA A 73 15.22 -10.52 3.29
CA ALA A 73 14.49 -9.92 4.39
C ALA A 73 13.93 -10.98 5.35
N GLU A 74 13.73 -10.60 6.61
CA GLU A 74 13.00 -11.40 7.59
C GLU A 74 11.53 -10.97 7.64
N GLY A 75 10.64 -11.86 8.11
CA GLY A 75 9.20 -11.59 8.21
C GLY A 75 8.39 -12.19 7.07
N GLY A 76 7.52 -11.39 6.46
CA GLY A 76 6.53 -11.80 5.47
C GLY A 76 5.16 -12.16 6.06
N ASP A 77 4.91 -11.81 7.32
CA ASP A 77 3.62 -11.99 7.97
C ASP A 77 2.62 -10.90 7.55
N LEU A 78 1.36 -11.30 7.37
CA LEU A 78 0.26 -10.38 7.12
C LEU A 78 -0.11 -9.67 8.42
N MET A 79 0.13 -8.36 8.50
CA MET A 79 -0.21 -7.54 9.67
C MET A 79 -1.66 -7.09 9.63
N TRP A 80 -2.08 -6.49 8.52
CA TRP A 80 -3.38 -5.83 8.42
C TRP A 80 -4.09 -6.09 7.10
N VAL A 81 -5.41 -6.06 7.18
CA VAL A 81 -6.33 -6.01 6.04
C VAL A 81 -7.13 -4.73 6.14
N VAL A 82 -7.12 -3.92 5.08
CA VAL A 82 -7.94 -2.70 4.98
C VAL A 82 -8.97 -2.87 3.86
N ASP A 83 -10.23 -2.72 4.21
CA ASP A 83 -11.36 -2.85 3.29
C ASP A 83 -11.83 -1.48 2.79
N GLN A 84 -11.56 -1.19 1.52
CA GLN A 84 -11.86 0.09 0.90
C GLN A 84 -13.11 0.02 0.00
N ARG A 85 -14.07 0.90 0.28
CA ARG A 85 -15.26 1.21 -0.53
C ARG A 85 -15.41 2.72 -0.65
N VAL A 86 -14.52 3.34 -1.41
CA VAL A 86 -14.52 4.79 -1.66
C VAL A 86 -14.94 5.07 -3.09
N THR A 87 -15.91 5.95 -3.26
CA THR A 87 -16.39 6.43 -4.54
C THR A 87 -15.35 7.37 -5.16
N ARG A 88 -15.04 7.16 -6.44
CA ARG A 88 -14.21 8.08 -7.23
C ARG A 88 -15.09 8.76 -8.28
N PRO A 89 -14.95 10.08 -8.50
CA PRO A 89 -15.58 10.74 -9.64
C PRO A 89 -15.21 10.04 -10.95
N GLY A 90 -16.20 9.71 -11.78
CA GLY A 90 -15.99 9.04 -13.06
C GLY A 90 -17.19 8.21 -13.51
N THR A 91 -17.12 7.66 -14.72
CA THR A 91 -18.19 6.86 -15.35
C THR A 91 -18.08 5.36 -15.05
N THR A 92 -16.92 4.90 -14.61
CA THR A 92 -16.68 3.48 -14.26
C THR A 92 -16.97 3.25 -12.78
N PRO A 93 -17.87 2.32 -12.41
CA PRO A 93 -18.13 2.04 -11.02
C PRO A 93 -16.87 1.57 -10.29
N PRO A 94 -16.58 2.17 -9.12
CA PRO A 94 -15.36 1.89 -8.38
C PRO A 94 -15.35 0.44 -7.88
N PRO A 95 -14.21 -0.26 -7.89
CA PRO A 95 -14.09 -1.56 -7.25
C PRO A 95 -14.02 -1.40 -5.73
N ARG A 96 -14.43 -2.45 -5.00
CA ARG A 96 -14.00 -2.66 -3.61
C ARG A 96 -12.53 -3.06 -3.65
N LYS A 97 -11.68 -2.47 -2.82
CA LYS A 97 -10.27 -2.88 -2.72
C LYS A 97 -10.00 -3.50 -1.35
N LEU A 98 -9.33 -4.65 -1.33
CA LEU A 98 -8.77 -5.22 -0.11
C LEU A 98 -7.26 -4.99 -0.16
N HIS A 99 -6.73 -4.18 0.76
CA HIS A 99 -5.30 -3.98 0.92
C HIS A 99 -4.79 -4.95 1.97
N LEU A 100 -3.85 -5.79 1.59
CA LEU A 100 -3.15 -6.72 2.46
C LEU A 100 -1.78 -6.11 2.77
N ILE A 101 -1.55 -5.76 4.03
CA ILE A 101 -0.33 -5.10 4.49
C ILE A 101 0.53 -6.11 5.23
N TYR A 102 1.71 -6.38 4.68
CA TYR A 102 2.69 -7.31 5.21
C TYR A 102 3.83 -6.57 5.90
N ARG A 103 4.61 -7.30 6.69
CA ARG A 103 5.80 -6.78 7.36
C ARG A 103 7.06 -7.44 6.90
N PHE A 104 8.12 -6.65 6.72
CA PHE A 104 9.47 -7.15 6.53
C PHE A 104 10.45 -6.38 7.41
N HIS A 105 11.55 -7.04 7.77
CA HIS A 105 12.68 -6.44 8.45
C HIS A 105 13.94 -6.69 7.64
N ILE A 106 14.74 -5.64 7.44
CA ILE A 106 16.00 -5.70 6.71
C ILE A 106 17.14 -5.14 7.54
N SER A 107 18.36 -5.55 7.20
CA SER A 107 19.56 -4.97 7.81
C SER A 107 19.91 -3.61 7.17
N PRO A 108 20.70 -2.75 7.84
CA PRO A 108 21.22 -1.52 7.26
C PRO A 108 22.04 -1.75 5.98
N GLY A 109 22.70 -2.92 5.86
CA GLY A 109 23.44 -3.30 4.66
C GLY A 109 22.53 -3.52 3.45
N ILE A 110 21.36 -4.13 3.65
CA ILE A 110 20.34 -4.28 2.59
C ILE A 110 19.69 -2.94 2.29
N ARG A 111 19.34 -2.15 3.31
CA ARG A 111 18.79 -0.79 3.10
C ARG A 111 19.67 0.04 2.17
N ALA A 112 20.99 -0.04 2.32
CA ALA A 112 21.94 0.71 1.49
C ALA A 112 21.98 0.28 0.01
N THR A 113 21.38 -0.86 -0.35
CA THR A 113 21.30 -1.33 -1.75
C THR A 113 19.94 -1.06 -2.40
N LEU A 114 18.95 -0.60 -1.62
CA LEU A 114 17.61 -0.37 -2.15
C LEU A 114 17.55 0.92 -2.98
N ALA A 115 16.57 0.97 -3.88
CA ALA A 115 16.25 2.16 -4.65
C ALA A 115 15.81 3.29 -3.70
N GLU A 116 16.24 4.51 -4.03
CA GLU A 116 15.81 5.74 -3.34
C GLU A 116 14.57 6.37 -3.99
N GLN A 117 14.19 5.87 -5.18
CA GLN A 117 13.06 6.34 -5.95
C GLN A 117 12.31 5.17 -6.56
N GLU A 118 11.00 5.33 -6.66
CA GLU A 118 10.11 4.48 -7.42
C GLU A 118 9.67 5.22 -8.70
N LEU A 119 9.46 4.46 -9.78
CA LEU A 119 9.09 4.99 -11.09
C LEU A 119 7.77 4.35 -11.54
N ASP A 120 6.66 5.07 -11.39
CA ASP A 120 5.35 4.62 -11.86
C ASP A 120 5.14 5.02 -13.33
N GLU A 121 5.02 4.05 -14.24
CA GLU A 121 4.85 4.31 -15.67
C GLU A 121 3.44 4.86 -15.96
N LEU A 122 3.40 6.03 -16.62
CA LEU A 122 2.18 6.70 -17.03
C LEU A 122 1.75 6.26 -18.44
N PRO A 123 0.46 6.42 -18.81
CA PRO A 123 -0.05 5.97 -20.11
C PRO A 123 0.62 6.60 -21.34
N ASP A 124 1.32 7.73 -21.18
CA ASP A 124 2.08 8.41 -22.22
C ASP A 124 3.55 7.95 -22.32
N GLY A 125 3.95 6.96 -21.52
CA GLY A 125 5.31 6.43 -21.44
C GLY A 125 6.26 7.30 -20.61
N SER A 126 5.77 8.34 -19.93
CA SER A 126 6.52 9.05 -18.90
C SER A 126 6.40 8.34 -17.54
N HIS A 127 7.12 8.81 -16.52
CA HIS A 127 7.03 8.25 -15.17
C HIS A 127 6.64 9.31 -14.14
N GLU A 128 5.73 8.97 -13.23
CA GLU A 128 5.56 9.68 -11.96
C GLU A 128 6.61 9.15 -10.98
N VAL A 129 7.44 10.05 -10.43
CA VAL A 129 8.53 9.66 -9.51
C VAL A 129 8.03 9.69 -8.08
N GLY A 130 8.11 8.57 -7.38
CA GLY A 130 7.99 8.49 -5.93
C GLY A 130 9.37 8.53 -5.26
N VAL A 131 9.49 9.22 -4.13
CA VAL A 131 10.71 9.22 -3.31
C VAL A 131 10.54 8.21 -2.17
N ILE A 132 11.51 7.32 -1.98
CA ILE A 132 11.52 6.40 -0.84
C ILE A 132 12.00 7.16 0.39
N GLU A 133 11.08 7.45 1.31
CA GLU A 133 11.36 8.12 2.57
C GLU A 133 11.37 7.10 3.70
N TRP A 134 12.45 7.09 4.48
CA TRP A 134 12.58 6.27 5.69
C TRP A 134 12.16 7.10 6.89
N ILE A 135 11.06 6.69 7.52
CA ILE A 135 10.41 7.46 8.58
C ILE A 135 10.37 6.62 9.83
N ASP A 136 10.75 7.19 10.98
CA ASP A 136 10.50 6.56 12.29
C ASP A 136 9.00 6.24 12.39
N TYR A 137 8.65 4.96 12.60
CA TYR A 137 7.27 4.50 12.59
C TYR A 137 6.37 5.27 13.58
N ARG A 138 6.92 5.81 14.67
CA ARG A 138 6.19 6.63 15.65
C ARG A 138 5.68 7.93 15.06
N ASN A 139 6.32 8.45 14.02
CA ASN A 139 5.95 9.69 13.36
C ASN A 139 4.90 9.50 12.25
N THR A 140 4.40 8.28 12.05
CA THR A 140 3.44 7.97 10.97
C THR A 140 1.99 8.30 11.29
N ALA A 141 1.64 8.59 12.56
CA ALA A 141 0.26 8.77 13.01
C ALA A 141 -0.51 9.84 12.23
N GLU A 142 0.14 10.97 11.95
CA GLU A 142 -0.47 12.14 11.30
C GLU A 142 -0.06 12.28 9.83
N LEU A 143 0.67 11.30 9.29
CA LEU A 143 1.05 11.33 7.88
C LEU A 143 -0.15 10.95 7.00
N PRO A 144 -0.30 11.58 5.81
CA PRO A 144 -1.33 11.25 4.84
C PRO A 144 -0.97 9.94 4.10
N ILE A 145 -0.92 8.83 4.84
CA ILE A 145 -0.62 7.49 4.34
C ILE A 145 -1.92 6.88 3.79
N PHE A 146 -1.83 6.28 2.60
CA PHE A 146 -2.92 5.49 2.03
C PHE A 146 -2.48 4.04 1.75
N PRO A 147 -3.23 3.01 2.21
CA PRO A 147 -4.42 3.09 3.08
C PRO A 147 -4.09 3.73 4.46
N PRO A 148 -5.08 4.25 5.21
CA PRO A 148 -4.87 5.04 6.43
C PRO A 148 -4.44 4.17 7.63
N ILE A 149 -3.23 3.62 7.54
CA ILE A 149 -2.63 2.73 8.54
C ILE A 149 -1.69 3.45 9.51
N GLY A 150 -1.41 4.74 9.28
CA GLY A 150 -0.47 5.54 10.06
C GLY A 150 -0.70 5.49 11.58
N PRO A 151 -1.91 5.75 12.08
CA PRO A 151 -2.19 5.67 13.52
C PRO A 151 -1.93 4.28 14.11
N ALA A 152 -2.31 3.21 13.40
CA ALA A 152 -2.09 1.84 13.85
C ALA A 152 -0.60 1.47 13.86
N LEU A 153 0.13 1.92 12.83
CA LEU A 153 1.58 1.77 12.71
C LEU A 153 2.32 2.46 13.86
N ALA A 154 2.06 3.75 14.10
CA ALA A 154 2.68 4.50 15.19
C ALA A 154 2.36 3.95 16.60
N ALA A 155 1.25 3.22 16.74
CA ALA A 155 0.82 2.63 18.00
C ALA A 155 1.47 1.28 18.34
N LEU A 156 2.21 0.65 17.42
CA LEU A 156 2.92 -0.61 17.69
C LEU A 156 3.83 -0.46 18.93
N ALA A 157 3.97 -1.51 19.75
CA ALA A 157 4.86 -1.47 20.92
C ALA A 157 6.34 -1.34 20.49
N ASP A 158 6.70 -2.05 19.43
CA ASP A 158 7.98 -2.04 18.72
C ASP A 158 7.74 -2.56 17.29
N PRO A 159 8.69 -2.42 16.35
CA PRO A 159 8.54 -2.89 14.96
C PRO A 159 8.16 -4.37 14.82
N HIS A 160 8.55 -5.22 15.76
CA HIS A 160 8.28 -6.67 15.75
C HIS A 160 7.01 -7.04 16.52
N ALA A 161 6.30 -6.08 17.12
CA ALA A 161 5.12 -6.33 17.93
C ALA A 161 4.08 -7.16 17.17
N ALA A 162 3.56 -8.20 17.80
CA ALA A 162 2.51 -9.02 17.20
C ALA A 162 1.21 -8.21 17.07
N VAL A 163 0.57 -8.30 15.91
CA VAL A 163 -0.78 -7.77 15.70
C VAL A 163 -1.78 -8.85 16.05
N THR A 164 -2.73 -8.54 16.94
CA THR A 164 -3.78 -9.46 17.37
C THR A 164 -5.11 -9.22 16.66
N ASP A 165 -5.32 -8.01 16.14
CA ASP A 165 -6.44 -7.66 15.27
C ASP A 165 -5.94 -7.22 13.90
N THR A 166 -6.11 -8.11 12.92
CA THR A 166 -5.66 -7.89 11.54
C THR A 166 -6.63 -6.97 10.78
N ALA A 167 -7.89 -6.85 11.18
CA ALA A 167 -8.87 -6.07 10.43
C ALA A 167 -8.88 -4.61 10.93
N LEU A 168 -8.29 -3.70 10.15
CA LEU A 168 -8.41 -2.28 10.44
C LEU A 168 -9.76 -1.73 9.96
N ASP A 169 -10.12 -0.55 10.48
CA ASP A 169 -11.34 0.15 10.09
C ASP A 169 -11.46 0.27 8.56
N ALA A 170 -12.68 0.02 8.08
CA ALA A 170 -12.97 0.12 6.66
C ALA A 170 -12.86 1.57 6.19
N VAL A 171 -12.30 1.76 4.99
CA VAL A 171 -12.17 3.06 4.34
C VAL A 171 -13.36 3.25 3.42
N THR A 172 -14.21 4.22 3.73
CA THR A 172 -15.48 4.46 3.03
C THR A 172 -15.66 5.94 2.76
N ASP A 173 -16.66 6.29 1.94
CA ASP A 173 -17.02 7.70 1.70
C ASP A 173 -17.41 8.47 2.98
N ALA A 174 -17.69 7.78 4.10
CA ALA A 174 -18.02 8.41 5.37
C ALA A 174 -16.80 8.90 6.16
N ASN A 175 -15.61 8.32 5.92
CA ASN A 175 -14.41 8.59 6.71
C ASN A 175 -13.16 8.86 5.86
N TYR A 176 -13.30 8.90 4.53
CA TYR A 176 -12.20 9.21 3.63
C TYR A 176 -12.70 9.96 2.40
N THR A 177 -12.03 11.06 2.10
CA THR A 177 -12.21 11.83 0.88
C THR A 177 -10.86 11.91 0.19
N TRP A 178 -10.82 11.68 -1.13
CA TRP A 178 -9.61 11.90 -1.91
C TRP A 178 -9.22 13.39 -1.83
N VAL A 179 -8.00 13.66 -1.36
CA VAL A 179 -7.39 15.01 -1.34
C VAL A 179 -6.60 15.23 -2.63
#